data_AF-A0A5P8P3Z2-F1
#
_entry.id   AF-A0A5P8P3Z2-F1
#
_cell.length_a   1.000
_cell.length_b   1.000
_cell.length_c   1.000
_cell.angle_alpha   90.00
_cell.angle_beta   90.00
_cell.angle_gamma   90.00
#
_symmetry.space_group_name_H-M   'P 1'
#
loop_
_entity.id
_entity.type
_entity.pdbx_description
1 polymer ?
#
loop_
_entity_poly.entity_id
_entity_poly.type
_entity_poly.pdbx_seq_one_letter_code
_entity_poly.pdbx_strand_id
1 'polypeptide(L)'
;MMGGDIDIFSRILGNIKGSKDNPNNAKLLEKISKMDLSEMRIYVNGKLTEYKVDEFGLSEILKKLTFKNENTSHYYMNIEDMDSKKKKIFDLIILILSHKTVSINIIEIVQKFLETYDEIIQKYDNENKQTYKSKIKTAMKKATDMIDYKSDIVDKMRTLK
;
A
#
# COMPACT_ATOMS: atom_id res chain seq x y z
N MET A 1 -17.32 -30.99 8.74
CA MET A 1 -17.71 -29.99 7.73
C MET A 1 -18.33 -28.80 8.45
N MET A 2 -17.58 -27.72 8.65
CA MET A 2 -18.14 -26.39 8.91
C MET A 2 -17.16 -25.37 8.33
N GLY A 3 -17.61 -24.64 7.32
CA GLY A 3 -16.87 -23.53 6.73
C GLY A 3 -16.91 -22.34 7.69
N GLY A 4 -15.75 -21.69 7.88
CA GLY A 4 -15.60 -20.53 8.75
C GLY A 4 -14.59 -19.50 8.26
N ASP A 5 -14.11 -19.57 7.01
CA ASP A 5 -12.92 -18.84 6.58
C ASP A 5 -13.17 -17.65 5.63
N ILE A 6 -14.33 -16.99 5.67
CA ILE A 6 -14.60 -15.87 4.73
C ILE A 6 -14.94 -14.52 5.39
N ASP A 7 -15.25 -14.43 6.68
CA ASP A 7 -16.02 -13.26 7.17
C ASP A 7 -15.38 -12.36 8.24
N ILE A 8 -14.05 -12.41 8.41
CA ILE A 8 -13.36 -11.58 9.42
C ILE A 8 -12.92 -10.23 8.84
N PHE A 9 -12.41 -10.22 7.59
CA PHE A 9 -12.13 -8.98 6.88
C PHE A 9 -13.40 -8.14 6.61
N SER A 10 -14.60 -8.71 6.74
CA SER A 10 -15.89 -8.03 6.48
C SER A 10 -16.35 -7.19 7.66
N ARG A 11 -15.90 -7.52 8.88
CA ARG A 11 -16.33 -6.84 10.11
C ARG A 11 -15.52 -5.58 10.41
N ILE A 12 -14.27 -5.50 9.95
CA ILE A 12 -13.40 -4.33 10.09
C ILE A 12 -13.70 -3.27 9.01
N LEU A 13 -14.31 -3.67 7.89
CA LEU A 13 -14.61 -2.80 6.74
C LEU A 13 -16.09 -2.40 6.72
N GLY A 14 -16.50 -1.59 7.70
CA GLY A 14 -17.77 -0.86 7.59
C GLY A 14 -17.88 -0.21 6.21
N ASN A 15 -18.77 -0.76 5.37
CA ASN A 15 -19.20 -0.25 4.07
C ASN A 15 -18.12 0.11 3.03
N ILE A 16 -17.40 -0.87 2.50
CA ILE A 16 -16.88 -0.78 1.11
C ILE A 16 -17.59 -1.83 0.26
N LYS A 17 -18.82 -1.51 -0.14
CA LYS A 17 -19.55 -2.24 -1.18
C LYS A 17 -18.81 -2.01 -2.51
N GLY A 18 -17.96 -2.93 -2.94
CA GLY A 18 -17.41 -2.85 -4.30
C GLY A 18 -16.33 -3.83 -4.75
N SER A 19 -15.59 -4.53 -3.87
CA SER A 19 -14.40 -5.26 -4.35
C SER A 19 -14.15 -6.67 -3.79
N LYS A 20 -15.00 -7.18 -2.89
CA LYS A 20 -14.82 -8.55 -2.34
C LYS A 20 -15.41 -9.67 -3.20
N ASP A 21 -16.24 -9.35 -4.17
CA ASP A 21 -16.97 -10.36 -4.95
C ASP A 21 -16.18 -10.91 -6.15
N ASN A 22 -14.91 -10.51 -6.31
CA ASN A 22 -14.05 -11.05 -7.36
C ASN A 22 -13.20 -12.21 -6.82
N PRO A 23 -13.40 -13.47 -7.29
CA PRO A 23 -12.62 -14.62 -6.84
C PRO A 23 -11.10 -14.48 -7.08
N ASN A 24 -10.68 -13.61 -8.00
CA ASN A 24 -9.26 -13.30 -8.20
C ASN A 24 -8.67 -12.46 -7.05
N ASN A 25 -9.48 -11.63 -6.39
CA ASN A 25 -9.02 -10.80 -5.27
C ASN A 25 -8.73 -11.64 -4.02
N ALA A 26 -9.52 -12.69 -3.77
CA ALA A 26 -9.29 -13.60 -2.65
C ALA A 26 -7.95 -14.35 -2.78
N LYS A 27 -7.65 -14.90 -3.97
CA LYS A 27 -6.37 -15.57 -4.24
C LYS A 27 -5.18 -14.61 -4.13
N LEU A 28 -5.33 -13.40 -4.67
CA LEU A 28 -4.30 -12.37 -4.58
C LEU A 28 -4.06 -11.96 -3.12
N LEU A 29 -5.12 -11.77 -2.33
CA LEU A 29 -5.00 -11.43 -0.91
C LEU A 29 -4.26 -12.53 -0.14
N GLU A 30 -4.61 -13.81 -0.37
CA GLU A 30 -3.90 -14.93 0.23
C GLU A 30 -2.41 -14.92 -0.17
N LYS A 31 -2.09 -14.71 -1.45
CA LYS A 31 -0.71 -14.61 -1.91
C LYS A 31 0.02 -13.44 -1.24
N ILE A 32 -0.56 -12.24 -1.20
CA ILE A 32 0.02 -11.03 -0.56
C ILE A 32 0.30 -11.28 0.92
N SER A 33 -0.60 -11.97 1.63
CA SER A 33 -0.41 -12.29 3.05
C SER A 33 0.88 -13.09 3.31
N LYS A 34 1.30 -13.92 2.35
CA LYS A 34 2.51 -14.76 2.43
C LYS A 34 3.75 -14.11 1.80
N MET A 35 3.58 -13.03 1.02
CA MET A 35 4.69 -12.39 0.32
C MET A 35 5.74 -11.81 1.27
N ASP A 36 7.01 -11.96 0.90
CA ASP A 36 8.11 -11.16 1.46
C ASP A 36 8.28 -9.82 0.71
N LEU A 37 9.21 -8.96 1.16
CA LEU A 37 9.45 -7.65 0.53
C LEU A 37 9.93 -7.75 -0.92
N SER A 38 10.64 -8.81 -1.29
CA SER A 38 11.14 -9.01 -2.64
C SER A 38 9.99 -9.39 -3.57
N GLU A 39 9.13 -10.32 -3.15
CA GLU A 39 7.92 -10.71 -3.88
C GLU A 39 6.95 -9.55 -4.02
N MET A 40 6.72 -8.76 -2.95
CA MET A 40 5.90 -7.54 -3.03
C MET A 40 6.46 -6.58 -4.07
N ARG A 41 7.78 -6.35 -4.09
CA ARG A 41 8.43 -5.49 -5.08
C ARG A 41 8.27 -6.03 -6.50
N ILE A 42 8.38 -7.35 -6.70
CA ILE A 42 8.16 -8.00 -8.01
C ILE A 42 6.72 -7.78 -8.47
N TYR A 43 5.74 -7.96 -7.56
CA TYR A 43 4.34 -7.66 -7.84
C TYR A 43 4.15 -6.20 -8.22
N VAL A 44 4.57 -5.23 -7.39
CA VAL A 44 4.38 -3.80 -7.68
C VAL A 44 5.02 -3.38 -9.02
N ASN A 45 6.15 -3.99 -9.40
CA ASN A 45 6.77 -3.75 -10.71
C ASN A 45 6.05 -4.42 -11.91
N GLY A 46 4.94 -5.12 -11.68
CA GLY A 46 4.21 -5.86 -12.73
C GLY A 46 4.98 -7.05 -13.29
N LYS A 47 5.98 -7.55 -12.55
CA LYS A 47 6.80 -8.70 -12.98
C LYS A 47 6.24 -10.04 -12.51
N LEU A 48 5.23 -10.03 -11.64
CA LEU A 48 4.52 -11.24 -11.22
C LEU A 48 3.41 -11.53 -12.24
N THR A 49 3.73 -12.31 -13.27
CA THR A 49 2.85 -12.55 -14.43
C THR A 49 1.51 -13.19 -14.09
N GLU A 50 1.43 -13.93 -12.99
CA GLU A 50 0.21 -14.56 -12.49
C GLU A 50 -0.83 -13.56 -11.95
N TYR A 51 -0.40 -12.37 -11.55
CA TYR A 51 -1.26 -11.37 -10.90
C TYR A 51 -1.05 -9.97 -11.50
N LYS A 52 -2.12 -9.43 -12.08
CA LYS A 52 -2.11 -8.05 -12.56
C LYS A 52 -1.96 -7.07 -11.39
N VAL A 53 -1.16 -6.02 -11.60
CA VAL A 53 -1.08 -4.91 -10.65
C VAL A 53 -2.31 -4.04 -10.79
N ASP A 54 -3.01 -3.87 -9.68
CA ASP A 54 -4.18 -3.01 -9.57
C ASP A 54 -4.22 -2.30 -8.21
N GLU A 55 -5.17 -1.39 -8.05
CA GLU A 55 -5.34 -0.62 -6.82
C GLU A 55 -5.57 -1.52 -5.59
N PHE A 56 -6.31 -2.63 -5.76
CA PHE A 56 -6.59 -3.56 -4.67
C PHE A 56 -5.30 -4.17 -4.14
N GLY A 57 -4.49 -4.80 -4.99
CA GLY A 57 -3.25 -5.43 -4.52
C GLY A 57 -2.21 -4.43 -4.01
N LEU A 58 -2.12 -3.23 -4.60
CA LEU A 58 -1.28 -2.15 -4.05
C LEU A 58 -1.74 -1.74 -2.64
N SER A 59 -3.05 -1.58 -2.43
CA SER A 59 -3.63 -1.22 -1.14
C SER A 59 -3.40 -2.32 -0.09
N GLU A 60 -3.55 -3.59 -0.45
CA GLU A 60 -3.33 -4.71 0.48
C GLU A 60 -1.85 -4.85 0.90
N ILE A 61 -0.91 -4.59 -0.01
CA ILE A 61 0.52 -4.50 0.35
C ILE A 61 0.76 -3.35 1.33
N LEU A 62 0.23 -2.15 1.05
CA LEU A 62 0.38 -1.02 1.95
C LEU A 62 -0.22 -1.29 3.32
N LYS A 63 -1.40 -1.90 3.38
CA LYS A 63 -2.03 -2.29 4.64
C LYS A 63 -1.15 -3.25 5.43
N LYS A 64 -0.63 -4.29 4.79
CA LYS A 64 0.30 -5.25 5.42
C LYS A 64 1.55 -4.57 5.99
N LEU A 65 2.06 -3.54 5.34
CA LEU A 65 3.23 -2.79 5.81
C LEU A 65 2.90 -1.77 6.91
N THR A 66 1.66 -1.28 6.98
CA THR A 66 1.26 -0.14 7.80
C THR A 66 0.57 -0.54 9.10
N PHE A 67 -0.33 -1.52 9.04
CA PHE A 67 -1.17 -1.88 10.18
C PHE A 67 -0.57 -3.02 10.99
N LYS A 68 -0.89 -3.01 12.29
CA LYS A 68 -0.56 -4.10 13.20
C LYS A 68 -1.24 -5.38 12.72
N ASN A 69 -0.50 -6.47 12.63
CA ASN A 69 -1.09 -7.78 12.37
C ASN A 69 -1.83 -8.24 13.62
N GLU A 70 -3.14 -8.46 13.54
CA GLU A 70 -3.96 -8.83 14.71
C GLU A 70 -3.59 -10.22 15.26
N ASN A 71 -3.18 -11.16 14.41
CA ASN A 71 -2.84 -12.52 14.80
C ASN A 71 -1.52 -12.58 15.58
N THR A 72 -0.53 -11.79 15.17
CA THR A 72 0.79 -11.77 15.81
C THR A 72 0.95 -10.61 16.78
N SER A 73 0.02 -9.65 16.78
CA SER A 73 0.14 -8.38 17.49
C SER A 73 1.43 -7.60 17.18
N HIS A 74 2.04 -7.80 16.01
CA HIS A 74 3.26 -7.13 15.59
C HIS A 74 3.04 -6.26 14.35
N TYR A 75 3.74 -5.12 14.31
CA TYR A 75 3.91 -4.36 13.08
C TYR A 75 4.91 -5.04 12.16
N TYR A 76 4.81 -4.77 10.85
CA TYR A 76 5.75 -5.33 9.88
C TYR A 76 7.17 -4.77 10.07
N MET A 77 7.28 -3.53 10.57
CA MET A 77 8.53 -2.84 10.84
C MET A 77 8.65 -2.47 12.32
N ASN A 78 9.84 -2.68 12.89
CA ASN A 78 10.21 -2.29 14.25
C ASN A 78 11.48 -1.44 14.25
N ILE A 79 11.71 -0.68 15.33
CA ILE A 79 12.86 0.24 15.45
C ILE A 79 14.21 -0.51 15.41
N GLU A 80 14.24 -1.74 15.93
CA GLU A 80 15.43 -2.62 15.96
C GLU A 80 15.64 -3.42 14.66
N ASP A 81 14.74 -3.31 13.69
CA ASP A 81 14.93 -4.00 12.40
C ASP A 81 16.19 -3.49 11.69
N MET A 82 16.83 -4.37 10.92
CA MET A 82 17.98 -3.99 10.09
C MET A 82 17.64 -2.83 9.16
N ASP A 83 18.60 -1.93 8.97
CA ASP A 83 18.49 -0.78 8.06
C ASP A 83 18.17 -1.19 6.62
N SER A 84 18.66 -2.35 6.18
CA SER A 84 18.34 -2.92 4.88
C SER A 84 16.85 -3.24 4.72
N LYS A 85 16.16 -3.66 5.79
CA LYS A 85 14.72 -3.93 5.80
C LYS A 85 13.92 -2.62 5.77
N LYS A 86 14.26 -1.67 6.64
CA LYS A 86 13.64 -0.33 6.68
C LYS A 86 13.72 0.36 5.32
N LYS A 87 14.91 0.38 4.73
CA LYS A 87 15.17 0.93 3.39
C LYS A 87 14.27 0.29 2.32
N LYS A 88 14.21 -1.04 2.28
CA LYS A 88 13.37 -1.77 1.31
C LYS A 88 11.89 -1.41 1.44
N ILE A 89 11.40 -1.24 2.66
CA ILE A 89 10.02 -0.82 2.90
C ILE A 89 9.81 0.60 2.38
N PHE A 90 10.67 1.56 2.73
CA PHE A 90 10.52 2.94 2.25
C PHE A 90 10.60 3.05 0.72
N ASP A 91 11.53 2.33 0.09
CA ASP A 91 11.64 2.25 -1.36
C ASP A 91 10.36 1.65 -1.99
N LEU A 92 9.75 0.65 -1.34
CA LEU A 92 8.51 0.02 -1.80
C LEU A 92 7.32 0.98 -1.70
N ILE A 93 7.21 1.77 -0.62
CA ILE A 93 6.16 2.81 -0.51
C ILE A 93 6.27 3.83 -1.64
N ILE A 94 7.47 4.33 -1.92
CA ILE A 94 7.72 5.29 -3.01
C ILE A 94 7.37 4.66 -4.37
N LEU A 95 7.72 3.38 -4.57
CA LEU A 95 7.39 2.66 -5.80
C LEU A 95 5.86 2.55 -5.98
N ILE A 96 5.12 2.24 -4.92
CA ILE A 96 3.65 2.17 -4.96
C ILE A 96 3.07 3.54 -5.33
N LEU A 97 3.56 4.62 -4.74
CA LEU A 97 3.10 5.99 -5.05
C LEU A 97 3.39 6.43 -6.49
N SER A 98 4.35 5.81 -7.16
CA SER A 98 4.65 6.09 -8.58
C SER A 98 3.69 5.42 -9.57
N HIS A 99 2.81 4.53 -9.09
CA HIS A 99 1.93 3.76 -9.95
C HIS A 99 0.77 4.60 -10.48
N LYS A 100 0.42 4.39 -11.75
CA LYS A 100 -0.71 5.11 -12.37
C LYS A 100 -2.07 4.75 -11.78
N THR A 101 -2.17 3.66 -11.03
CA THR A 101 -3.41 3.18 -10.38
C THR A 101 -3.53 3.65 -8.94
N VAL A 102 -2.67 4.57 -8.49
CA VAL A 102 -2.80 5.21 -7.18
C VAL A 102 -4.08 6.03 -7.11
N SER A 103 -4.80 5.86 -6.01
CA SER A 103 -6.04 6.55 -5.65
C SER A 103 -5.87 7.31 -4.34
N ILE A 104 -6.88 8.10 -3.96
CA ILE A 104 -6.93 8.82 -2.68
C ILE A 104 -6.81 7.83 -1.50
N ASN A 105 -7.45 6.66 -1.58
CA ASN A 105 -7.36 5.63 -0.54
C ASN A 105 -5.92 5.17 -0.30
N ILE A 106 -5.12 5.03 -1.36
CA ILE A 106 -3.69 4.70 -1.23
C ILE A 106 -2.94 5.83 -0.52
N ILE A 107 -3.25 7.09 -0.84
CA ILE A 107 -2.64 8.26 -0.18
C ILE A 107 -2.94 8.27 1.33
N GLU A 108 -4.18 7.97 1.72
CA GLU A 108 -4.58 7.89 3.13
C GLU A 108 -3.81 6.81 3.89
N ILE A 109 -3.65 5.62 3.29
CA ILE A 109 -2.86 4.54 3.92
C ILE A 109 -1.40 4.96 4.07
N VAL A 110 -0.81 5.64 3.08
CA VAL A 110 0.58 6.12 3.18
C VAL A 110 0.71 7.26 4.20
N GLN A 111 -0.28 8.14 4.32
CA GLN A 111 -0.30 9.12 5.41
C GLN A 111 -0.27 8.39 6.76
N LYS A 112 -1.08 7.33 6.91
CA LYS A 112 -1.07 6.53 8.14
C LYS A 112 0.29 5.85 8.37
N PHE A 113 0.94 5.36 7.33
CA PHE A 113 2.30 4.82 7.42
C PHE A 113 3.30 5.84 7.98
N LEU A 114 3.25 7.09 7.51
CA LEU A 114 4.12 8.16 8.00
C LEU A 114 3.85 8.49 9.47
N GLU A 115 2.59 8.48 9.90
CA GLU A 115 2.22 8.69 11.31
C GLU A 115 2.71 7.53 12.20
N THR A 116 2.44 6.29 11.78
CA THR A 116 2.76 5.09 12.57
C THR A 116 4.27 4.90 12.73
N TYR A 117 5.06 5.24 11.72
CA TYR A 117 6.50 4.99 11.71
C TYR A 117 7.35 6.27 11.75
N ASP A 118 6.79 7.39 12.21
CA ASP A 118 7.49 8.69 12.21
C ASP A 118 8.85 8.60 12.92
N GLU A 119 8.88 8.01 14.11
CA GLU A 119 10.12 7.83 14.89
C GLU A 119 11.15 6.95 14.17
N ILE A 120 10.71 5.85 13.55
CA ILE A 120 11.60 4.93 12.82
C ILE A 120 12.20 5.63 11.60
N ILE A 121 11.37 6.37 10.85
CA ILE A 121 11.82 7.10 9.66
C ILE A 121 12.80 8.20 10.07
N GLN A 122 12.48 8.98 11.11
CA GLN A 122 13.36 10.04 11.60
C GLN A 122 14.71 9.50 12.07
N LYS A 123 14.71 8.42 12.87
CA LYS A 123 15.94 7.77 13.33
C LYS A 123 16.77 7.28 12.15
N TYR A 124 16.14 6.58 11.21
CA TYR A 124 16.81 6.07 10.02
C TYR A 124 17.41 7.20 9.16
N ASP A 125 16.66 8.27 8.91
CA ASP A 125 17.11 9.43 8.13
C ASP A 125 18.32 10.12 8.78
N ASN A 126 18.31 10.27 10.11
CA ASN A 126 19.41 10.86 10.87
C ASN A 126 20.68 9.99 10.84
N GLU A 127 20.54 8.69 11.15
CA GLU A 127 21.68 7.76 11.25
C GLU A 127 22.32 7.49 9.88
N ASN A 128 21.51 7.41 8.82
CA ASN A 128 21.98 7.06 7.48
C ASN A 128 22.17 8.27 6.56
N LYS A 129 22.00 9.50 7.06
CA LYS A 129 22.02 10.75 6.28
C LYS A 129 21.09 10.68 5.05
N GLN A 130 19.91 10.13 5.24
CA GLN A 130 18.86 9.98 4.23
C GLN A 130 17.73 11.00 4.46
N THR A 131 16.77 11.02 3.53
CA THR A 131 15.63 11.96 3.56
C THR A 131 14.33 11.28 3.15
N TYR A 132 14.12 10.03 3.57
CA TYR A 132 12.94 9.24 3.22
C TYR A 132 11.63 9.90 3.61
N LYS A 133 11.54 10.58 4.76
CA LYS A 133 10.32 11.33 5.14
C LYS A 133 9.93 12.35 4.05
N SER A 134 10.93 13.10 3.56
CA SER A 134 10.73 14.10 2.50
C SER A 134 10.45 13.46 1.14
N LYS A 135 11.16 12.38 0.79
CA LYS A 135 10.96 11.64 -0.47
C LYS A 135 9.55 11.04 -0.55
N ILE A 136 9.04 10.45 0.52
CA ILE A 136 7.69 9.90 0.59
C ILE A 136 6.65 11.02 0.45
N LYS A 137 6.79 12.13 1.18
CA LYS A 137 5.89 13.30 1.04
C LYS A 137 5.88 13.87 -0.38
N THR A 138 7.05 13.94 -1.02
CA THR A 138 7.18 14.39 -2.41
C THR A 138 6.48 13.43 -3.37
N ALA A 139 6.62 12.12 -3.17
CA ALA A 139 5.94 11.11 -3.97
C ALA A 139 4.42 11.16 -3.78
N MET A 140 3.93 11.38 -2.55
CA MET A 140 2.50 11.57 -2.27
C MET A 140 1.96 12.79 -3.01
N LYS A 141 2.64 13.93 -2.93
CA LYS A 141 2.22 15.15 -3.63
C LYS A 141 2.08 14.90 -5.14
N LYS A 142 3.09 14.27 -5.76
CA LYS A 142 3.04 13.92 -7.19
C LYS A 142 1.86 13.01 -7.53
N ALA A 143 1.55 12.05 -6.66
CA ALA A 143 0.42 11.15 -6.85
C ALA A 143 -0.92 11.89 -6.72
N THR A 144 -1.07 12.79 -5.76
CA THR A 144 -2.24 13.69 -5.63
C THR A 144 -2.41 14.57 -6.87
N ASP A 145 -1.35 15.24 -7.32
CA ASP A 145 -1.38 16.08 -8.53
C ASP A 145 -1.85 15.27 -9.76
N MET A 146 -1.44 13.99 -9.87
CA MET A 146 -1.87 13.09 -10.94
C MET A 146 -3.35 12.68 -10.82
N ILE A 147 -3.86 12.50 -9.61
CA ILE A 147 -5.27 12.19 -9.35
C ILE A 147 -6.13 13.38 -9.76
N ASP A 148 -5.76 14.58 -9.32
CA ASP A 148 -6.48 15.83 -9.64
C ASP A 148 -6.54 16.05 -11.15
N TYR A 149 -5.40 15.91 -11.84
CA TYR A 149 -5.33 16.00 -13.30
C TYR A 149 -6.27 15.01 -14.02
N LYS A 150 -6.39 13.77 -13.53
CA LYS A 150 -7.33 12.79 -14.09
C LYS A 150 -8.77 13.20 -13.86
N SER A 151 -9.09 13.74 -12.68
CA SER A 151 -10.42 14.24 -12.36
C SER A 151 -10.84 15.36 -13.32
N ASP A 152 -9.95 16.33 -13.54
CA ASP A 152 -10.17 17.44 -14.47
C ASP A 152 -10.44 16.98 -15.91
N ILE A 153 -9.73 15.95 -16.38
CA ILE A 153 -9.96 15.37 -17.71
C ILE A 153 -11.37 14.75 -17.79
N VAL A 154 -11.75 13.97 -16.78
CA VAL A 154 -13.05 13.29 -16.74
C VAL A 154 -14.19 14.30 -16.76
N ASP A 155 -14.07 15.38 -15.99
CA ASP A 155 -15.08 16.43 -15.94
C ASP A 155 -15.20 17.19 -17.27
N LYS A 156 -14.07 17.54 -17.91
CA LYS A 156 -14.07 18.11 -19.27
C LYS A 156 -14.77 17.19 -20.28
N MET A 157 -14.49 15.89 -20.24
CA MET A 157 -15.13 14.92 -21.13
C MET A 157 -16.65 14.79 -20.91
N ARG A 158 -17.14 15.01 -19.68
CA ARG A 158 -18.58 15.01 -19.37
C ARG A 158 -19.29 16.23 -19.93
N THR A 159 -18.65 17.40 -19.87
CA THR A 159 -19.23 18.66 -20.37
C THR A 159 -19.26 18.78 -21.89
N LEU A 160 -18.54 17.92 -22.62
CA LEU A 160 -18.50 17.88 -24.08
C LEU A 160 -19.52 16.90 -24.70
N LYS A 161 -20.27 16.17 -23.88
CA LYS A 161 -21.37 15.28 -24.30
C LYS A 161 -22.71 15.97 -24.11
#